data_AF-A0A849A8T3-F1
#
_entry.id   AF-A0A849A8T3-F1
#
_cell.length_a   1.000
_cell.length_b   1.000
_cell.length_c   1.000
_cell.angle_alpha   90.00
_cell.angle_beta   90.00
_cell.angle_gamma   90.00
#
_symmetry.space_group_name_H-M   'P 1'
#
loop_
_entity.id
_entity.type
_entity.pdbx_description
1 polymer ?
#
loop_
_entity_poly.entity_id
_entity_poly.type
_entity_poly.pdbx_seq_one_letter_code
_entity_poly.pdbx_strand_id
1 'polypeptide(L)'
;MNRPAAPPRLSTSLRAAIFGIATLAIVGLALVAGQIGRWTARTPTGTPVQTVQRPTLRTSAAEISMSQRDVAPPDGNSLDWLYKTIIIVGLIALGVVVAMWWARTVRDWVRQRQIAETAPDIAPEVVAVPAVPTIAEAAVGRQFDPRAAADAIVSCWLWVEKAAAAQGVPREDQDTPTEFLQRYLDQTSARHPGRAEENDRRTAAAAALLPLYQRARFDQAALTETAALQARDAALTLGAGKTRGRAADVNTDPDRPAPQEQSSTSTTATGPTGRRGTRGGHR
;
A
#
# COMPACT_ATOMS: atom_id res chain seq x y z
N MET A 1 16.52 26.46 15.72
CA MET A 1 16.04 26.12 14.36
C MET A 1 16.70 24.83 13.91
N ASN A 2 16.06 23.68 14.12
CA ASN A 2 16.57 22.38 13.66
C ASN A 2 16.07 22.10 12.24
N ARG A 3 16.99 21.97 11.28
CA ARG A 3 16.67 21.52 9.92
C ARG A 3 16.26 20.04 9.97
N PRO A 4 15.12 19.64 9.40
CA PRO A 4 14.74 18.23 9.32
C PRO A 4 15.76 17.47 8.46
N ALA A 5 16.25 16.35 8.98
CA ALA A 5 17.20 15.48 8.29
C ALA A 5 16.57 14.91 7.02
N ALA A 6 17.25 15.05 5.89
CA ALA A 6 16.78 14.53 4.61
C ALA A 6 16.67 13.00 4.64
N PRO A 7 15.62 12.41 4.06
CA PRO A 7 15.45 10.96 4.05
C PRO A 7 16.57 10.30 3.21
N PRO A 8 17.09 9.13 3.65
CA PRO A 8 18.14 8.42 2.94
C PRO A 8 17.61 7.97 1.58
N ARG A 9 18.17 8.52 0.50
CA ARG A 9 17.88 8.07 -0.86
C ARG A 9 18.53 6.70 -1.05
N LEU A 10 17.70 5.66 -1.12
CA LEU A 10 18.14 4.33 -1.54
C LEU A 10 18.83 4.46 -2.90
N SER A 11 20.10 4.05 -2.97
CA SER A 11 20.90 4.17 -4.17
C SER A 11 20.25 3.44 -5.35
N THR A 12 20.34 4.01 -6.54
CA THR A 12 19.85 3.43 -7.80
C THR A 12 20.41 2.03 -8.03
N SER A 13 21.64 1.77 -7.55
CA SER A 13 22.28 0.45 -7.57
C SER A 13 21.52 -0.62 -6.79
N LEU A 14 20.94 -0.28 -5.63
CA LEU A 14 20.19 -1.22 -4.82
C LEU A 14 18.85 -1.58 -5.45
N ARG A 15 18.20 -0.63 -6.12
CA ARG A 15 16.96 -0.90 -6.88
C ARG A 15 17.24 -1.83 -8.05
N ALA A 16 18.30 -1.59 -8.81
CA ALA A 16 18.70 -2.45 -9.92
C ALA A 16 19.03 -3.88 -9.45
N ALA A 17 19.71 -4.02 -8.30
CA ALA A 17 20.01 -5.33 -7.72
C ALA A 17 18.73 -6.11 -7.34
N ILE A 18 17.74 -5.45 -6.73
CA ILE A 18 16.47 -6.07 -6.35
C ILE A 18 15.70 -6.55 -7.59
N PHE A 19 15.62 -5.73 -8.65
CA PHE A 19 14.98 -6.13 -9.89
C PHE A 19 15.72 -7.30 -10.57
N GLY A 20 17.05 -7.29 -10.56
CA GLY A 20 17.85 -8.40 -11.09
C GLY A 20 17.56 -9.71 -10.36
N ILE A 21 17.57 -9.71 -9.02
CA ILE A 21 17.30 -10.90 -8.21
C ILE A 21 15.86 -11.39 -8.40
N ALA A 22 14.87 -10.50 -8.40
CA ALA A 22 13.47 -10.86 -8.61
C ALA A 22 13.23 -11.50 -9.99
N THR A 23 13.85 -10.94 -11.04
CA THR A 23 13.75 -11.49 -12.39
C THR A 23 14.38 -12.88 -12.46
N LEU A 24 15.55 -13.07 -11.85
CA LEU A 24 16.24 -14.37 -11.80
C LEU A 24 15.43 -15.41 -11.01
N ALA A 25 14.79 -15.00 -9.92
CA ALA A 25 13.90 -15.87 -9.14
C ALA A 25 12.66 -16.29 -9.92
N ILE A 26 12.03 -15.38 -10.66
CA ILE A 26 10.86 -15.68 -11.51
C ILE A 26 11.23 -16.65 -12.64
N VAL A 27 12.36 -16.41 -13.31
CA VAL A 27 12.86 -17.30 -14.38
C VAL A 27 13.19 -18.68 -13.80
N GLY A 28 13.85 -18.74 -12.65
CA GLY A 28 14.13 -20.00 -11.96
C GLY A 28 12.85 -20.75 -11.60
N LEU A 29 11.84 -20.06 -11.06
CA LEU A 29 10.55 -20.65 -10.71
C LEU A 29 9.80 -21.15 -11.94
N ALA A 30 9.82 -20.42 -13.05
CA ALA A 30 9.19 -20.82 -14.30
C ALA A 30 9.84 -22.09 -14.90
N LEU A 31 11.17 -22.19 -14.83
CA LEU A 31 11.90 -23.38 -15.27
C LEU A 31 11.59 -24.59 -14.40
N VAL A 32 11.48 -24.41 -13.08
CA VAL A 32 11.06 -25.47 -12.15
C VAL A 32 9.62 -25.90 -12.42
N ALA A 33 8.70 -24.94 -12.62
CA ALA A 33 7.30 -25.22 -12.92
C ALA A 33 7.12 -25.99 -14.24
N GLY A 34 7.97 -25.73 -15.24
CA GLY A 34 7.98 -26.47 -16.51
C GLY A 34 8.39 -27.93 -16.38
N GLN A 35 9.05 -28.34 -15.28
CA GLN A 35 9.43 -29.73 -15.02
C GLN A 35 8.45 -30.49 -14.13
N ILE A 36 7.45 -29.81 -13.54
CA ILE A 36 6.39 -30.45 -12.76
C ILE A 36 5.37 -31.07 -13.74
N GLY A 37 5.78 -32.17 -14.39
CA GLY A 37 4.94 -33.17 -15.04
C GLY A 37 4.08 -32.72 -16.22
N ARG A 38 4.02 -33.53 -17.28
CA ARG A 38 2.92 -33.43 -18.25
C ARG A 38 1.63 -33.57 -17.45
N TRP A 39 0.72 -32.60 -17.59
CA TRP A 39 -0.63 -32.68 -17.03
C TRP A 39 -1.29 -33.97 -17.54
N THR A 40 -1.24 -35.03 -16.74
CA THR A 40 -2.01 -36.24 -17.01
C THR A 40 -3.43 -35.89 -16.63
N ALA A 41 -4.26 -35.60 -17.63
CA ALA A 41 -5.69 -35.45 -17.42
C ALA A 41 -6.16 -36.70 -16.67
N ARG A 42 -6.61 -36.52 -15.42
CA ARG A 42 -7.33 -37.57 -14.70
C ARG A 42 -8.59 -37.81 -15.52
N THR A 43 -8.61 -38.89 -16.29
CA THR A 43 -9.83 -39.39 -16.90
C THR A 43 -10.81 -39.58 -15.75
N PRO A 44 -11.94 -38.85 -15.72
CA PRO A 44 -12.92 -39.03 -14.66
C PRO A 44 -13.33 -40.50 -14.69
N THR A 45 -13.07 -41.21 -13.60
CA THR A 45 -13.65 -42.53 -13.36
C THR A 45 -15.14 -42.30 -13.06
N GLY A 46 -15.89 -41.95 -14.10
CA GLY A 46 -17.33 -41.98 -14.07
C GLY A 46 -17.73 -43.44 -13.90
N THR A 47 -18.49 -43.73 -12.85
CA THR A 47 -19.32 -44.93 -12.76
C THR A 47 -20.03 -45.09 -14.10
N PRO A 48 -19.96 -46.26 -14.76
CA PRO A 48 -20.59 -46.45 -16.05
C PRO A 48 -22.09 -46.16 -15.91
N VAL A 49 -22.54 -45.04 -16.47
CA VAL A 49 -23.96 -44.82 -16.72
C VAL A 49 -24.38 -45.96 -17.65
N GLN A 50 -25.37 -46.74 -17.20
CA GLN A 50 -25.95 -47.81 -18.02
C GLN A 50 -26.32 -47.23 -19.38
N THR A 51 -25.66 -47.72 -20.40
CA THR A 51 -25.92 -47.37 -21.79
C THR A 51 -27.26 -47.99 -22.16
N VAL A 52 -28.23 -47.15 -22.48
CA VAL A 52 -29.43 -47.58 -23.22
C VAL A 52 -28.92 -48.20 -24.53
N GLN A 53 -29.20 -49.48 -24.68
CA GLN A 53 -28.73 -50.34 -25.76
C GLN A 53 -29.31 -49.86 -27.09
N ARG A 54 -28.49 -49.19 -27.92
CA ARG A 54 -28.83 -48.94 -29.32
C ARG A 54 -28.47 -50.17 -30.17
N PRO A 55 -29.28 -50.54 -31.18
CA PRO A 55 -28.97 -51.65 -32.08
C PRO A 55 -27.63 -51.43 -32.79
N THR A 56 -26.75 -52.42 -32.73
CA THR A 56 -25.42 -52.39 -33.33
C THR A 56 -25.47 -52.85 -34.79
N LEU A 57 -24.97 -52.01 -35.70
CA LEU A 57 -24.48 -52.45 -37.00
C LEU A 57 -23.02 -52.91 -36.80
N ARG A 58 -22.75 -54.17 -37.14
CA ARG A 58 -21.40 -54.78 -37.08
C ARG A 58 -20.49 -54.10 -38.11
N THR A 59 -19.47 -53.39 -37.62
CA THR A 59 -18.27 -53.09 -38.39
C THR A 59 -17.11 -53.83 -37.74
N SER A 60 -16.58 -54.82 -38.48
CA SER A 60 -15.37 -55.56 -38.13
C SER A 60 -14.15 -54.68 -38.41
N ALA A 61 -13.45 -54.23 -37.36
CA ALA A 61 -12.16 -53.58 -37.49
C ALA A 61 -11.07 -54.54 -36.99
N ALA A 62 -10.11 -54.84 -37.87
CA ALA A 62 -8.98 -55.71 -37.58
C ALA A 62 -8.05 -55.08 -36.53
N GLU A 63 -7.72 -55.84 -35.48
CA GLU A 63 -6.72 -55.47 -34.49
C GLU A 63 -5.31 -55.58 -35.11
N ILE A 64 -4.67 -54.43 -35.32
CA ILE A 64 -3.24 -54.36 -35.60
C ILE A 64 -2.53 -54.36 -34.24
N SER A 65 -2.01 -55.51 -33.85
CA SER A 65 -1.17 -55.67 -32.67
C SER A 65 0.23 -55.10 -32.98
N MET A 66 0.48 -53.85 -32.56
CA MET A 66 1.83 -53.27 -32.59
C MET A 66 2.62 -53.77 -31.38
N SER A 67 3.65 -54.58 -31.65
CA SER A 67 4.61 -55.05 -30.66
C SER A 67 5.34 -53.86 -30.03
N GLN A 68 5.02 -53.59 -28.77
CA GLN A 68 5.65 -52.56 -27.95
C GLN A 68 7.05 -53.03 -27.58
N ARG A 69 8.07 -52.43 -28.20
CA ARG A 69 9.48 -52.68 -27.89
C ARG A 69 9.79 -52.06 -26.53
N ASP A 70 10.04 -52.90 -25.52
CA ASP A 70 10.52 -52.48 -24.21
C ASP A 70 11.88 -51.81 -24.34
N VAL A 71 11.90 -50.49 -24.13
CA VAL A 71 13.11 -49.69 -23.99
C VAL A 71 13.44 -49.66 -22.50
N ALA A 72 14.57 -50.26 -22.12
CA ALA A 72 15.06 -50.23 -20.74
C ALA A 72 15.23 -48.77 -20.27
N PRO A 73 14.68 -48.38 -19.10
CA PRO A 73 14.81 -47.02 -18.59
C PRO A 73 16.28 -46.72 -18.27
N PRO A 74 16.83 -45.57 -18.71
CA PRO A 74 18.19 -45.18 -18.39
C PRO A 74 18.36 -44.95 -16.89
N ASP A 75 19.44 -45.49 -16.33
CA ASP A 75 19.81 -45.48 -14.92
C ASP A 75 19.89 -44.03 -14.37
N GLY A 76 18.79 -43.58 -13.77
CA GLY A 76 18.49 -42.17 -13.47
C GLY A 76 19.13 -41.59 -12.22
N ASN A 77 20.45 -41.69 -12.04
CA ASN A 77 21.11 -41.18 -10.82
C ASN A 77 21.93 -39.88 -10.97
N SER A 78 22.11 -39.35 -12.18
CA SER A 78 23.02 -38.20 -12.40
C SER A 78 22.38 -36.81 -12.20
N LEU A 79 21.06 -36.71 -12.06
CA LEU A 79 20.33 -35.44 -11.95
C LEU A 79 19.77 -35.15 -10.54
N ASP A 80 19.75 -36.14 -9.65
CA ASP A 80 19.18 -35.99 -8.31
C ASP A 80 19.97 -35.01 -7.44
N TRP A 81 21.30 -34.98 -7.58
CA TRP A 81 22.14 -34.02 -6.86
C TRP A 81 21.87 -32.57 -7.29
N LEU A 82 21.70 -32.34 -8.60
CA LEU A 82 21.42 -31.01 -9.16
C LEU A 82 20.06 -30.50 -8.70
N TYR A 83 19.06 -31.38 -8.67
CA TYR A 83 17.72 -31.06 -8.17
C TYR A 83 17.73 -30.67 -6.69
N LYS A 84 18.43 -31.45 -5.84
CA LYS A 84 18.61 -31.13 -4.41
C LYS A 84 19.29 -29.78 -4.22
N THR A 85 20.32 -29.47 -4.99
CA THR A 85 21.02 -28.18 -4.92
C THR A 85 20.09 -27.02 -5.29
N ILE A 86 19.29 -27.13 -6.37
CA ILE A 86 18.35 -26.08 -6.78
C ILE A 86 17.30 -25.82 -5.70
N ILE A 87 16.74 -26.87 -5.08
CA ILE A 87 15.75 -26.71 -4.01
C ILE A 87 16.36 -25.98 -2.82
N ILE A 88 17.55 -26.37 -2.38
CA ILE A 88 18.21 -25.75 -1.23
C ILE A 88 18.47 -24.27 -1.50
N VAL A 89 19.00 -23.93 -2.67
CA VAL A 89 19.24 -22.53 -3.06
C VAL A 89 17.92 -21.74 -3.15
N GLY A 90 16.85 -22.35 -3.69
CA GLY A 90 15.53 -21.76 -3.76
C GLY A 90 14.92 -21.47 -2.39
N LEU A 91 15.06 -22.40 -1.44
CA LEU A 91 14.61 -22.22 -0.05
C LEU A 91 15.40 -21.12 0.68
N ILE A 92 16.71 -21.05 0.48
CA ILE A 92 17.54 -19.98 1.05
C ILE A 92 17.12 -18.62 0.47
N ALA A 93 16.95 -18.52 -0.85
CA ALA A 93 16.51 -17.29 -1.50
C ALA A 93 15.12 -16.85 -1.01
N LEU A 94 14.17 -17.79 -0.90
CA LEU A 94 12.84 -17.54 -0.35
C LEU A 94 12.91 -17.06 1.10
N GLY A 95 13.73 -17.72 1.93
CA GLY A 95 13.96 -17.33 3.32
C GLY A 95 14.50 -15.91 3.45
N VAL A 96 15.43 -15.50 2.58
CA VAL A 96 15.95 -14.13 2.55
C VAL A 96 14.87 -13.12 2.15
N VAL A 97 14.03 -13.42 1.15
CA VAL A 97 12.92 -12.54 0.74
C VAL A 97 11.90 -12.39 1.86
N VAL A 98 11.50 -13.49 2.50
CA VAL A 98 10.57 -13.48 3.64
C VAL A 98 11.18 -12.70 4.80
N ALA A 99 12.45 -12.93 5.14
CA ALA A 99 13.14 -12.20 6.20
C ALA A 99 13.25 -10.69 5.89
N MET A 100 13.54 -10.30 4.65
CA MET A 100 13.56 -8.88 4.24
C MET A 100 12.17 -8.25 4.28
N TRP A 101 11.13 -8.98 3.91
CA TRP A 101 9.75 -8.52 4.00
C TRP A 101 9.34 -8.34 5.47
N TRP A 102 9.60 -9.33 6.31
CA TRP A 102 9.39 -9.27 7.76
C TRP A 102 10.16 -8.12 8.41
N ALA A 103 11.43 -7.95 8.07
CA ALA A 103 12.26 -6.87 8.60
C ALA A 103 11.70 -5.48 8.25
N ARG A 104 11.08 -5.32 7.07
CA ARG A 104 10.40 -4.07 6.70
C ARG A 104 9.13 -3.85 7.52
N THR A 105 8.27 -4.87 7.60
CA THR A 105 7.02 -4.79 8.36
C THR A 105 7.29 -4.51 9.85
N VAL A 106 8.23 -5.23 10.46
CA VAL A 106 8.64 -5.02 11.86
C VAL A 106 9.27 -3.65 12.05
N ARG A 107 10.09 -3.18 11.12
CA ARG A 107 10.70 -1.84 11.22
C ARG A 107 9.66 -0.72 11.15
N ASP A 108 8.63 -0.87 10.33
CA ASP A 108 7.52 0.09 10.27
C ASP A 108 6.69 0.05 11.57
N TRP A 109 6.48 -1.14 12.13
CA TRP A 109 5.83 -1.32 13.43
C TRP A 109 6.63 -0.73 14.60
N VAL A 110 7.94 -0.96 14.65
CA VAL A 110 8.82 -0.43 15.71
C VAL A 110 8.93 1.09 15.60
N ARG A 111 8.96 1.65 14.38
CA ARG A 111 8.91 3.10 14.18
C ARG A 111 7.61 3.71 14.70
N GLN A 112 6.48 3.02 14.52
CA GLN A 112 5.20 3.46 15.10
C GLN A 112 5.22 3.42 16.63
N ARG A 113 5.89 2.44 17.24
CA ARG A 113 5.98 2.32 18.72
C ARG A 113 6.98 3.29 19.36
N GLN A 114 8.12 3.56 18.72
CA GLN A 114 9.12 4.49 19.27
C GLN A 114 8.63 5.94 19.31
N ILE A 115 7.69 6.32 18.42
CA ILE A 115 7.00 7.61 18.49
C ILE A 115 6.07 7.65 19.71
N ALA A 116 5.45 6.53 20.08
CA ALA A 116 4.54 6.44 21.22
C ALA A 116 5.24 6.46 22.60
N GLU A 117 6.51 6.05 22.70
CA GLU A 117 7.22 5.96 23.99
C GLU A 117 8.07 7.20 24.36
N THR A 118 8.24 8.18 23.46
CA THR A 118 9.00 9.42 23.75
C THR A 118 8.10 10.66 23.85
N ALA A 119 6.78 10.49 23.96
CA ALA A 119 5.87 11.59 24.22
C ALA A 119 5.68 11.75 25.75
N PRO A 120 6.16 12.85 26.38
CA PRO A 120 5.71 13.20 27.72
C PRO A 120 4.19 13.42 27.68
N ASP A 121 3.51 13.10 28.77
CA ASP A 121 2.06 13.21 29.03
C ASP A 121 1.43 14.51 28.48
N ILE A 122 1.12 14.50 27.19
CA ILE A 122 0.50 15.60 26.43
C ILE A 122 -0.55 14.92 25.55
N ALA A 123 -1.80 15.28 25.84
CA ALA A 123 -3.02 15.22 25.02
C ALA A 123 -3.05 14.27 23.79
N PRO A 124 -4.14 13.50 23.61
CA PRO A 124 -4.24 12.38 22.65
C PRO A 124 -3.63 12.72 21.30
N GLU A 125 -2.52 12.02 21.00
CA GLU A 125 -1.75 12.17 19.78
C GLU A 125 -2.67 11.98 18.57
N VAL A 126 -2.94 13.09 17.87
CA VAL A 126 -3.75 13.13 16.67
C VAL A 126 -3.02 12.33 15.61
N VAL A 127 -3.44 11.08 15.40
CA VAL A 127 -3.03 10.24 14.28
C VAL A 127 -3.13 11.07 13.00
N ALA A 128 -1.97 11.48 12.47
CA ALA A 128 -1.90 12.29 11.26
C ALA A 128 -2.45 11.44 10.12
N VAL A 129 -3.61 11.83 9.58
CA VAL A 129 -4.17 11.21 8.38
C VAL A 129 -3.15 11.43 7.26
N PRO A 130 -2.70 10.37 6.55
CA PRO A 130 -1.73 10.52 5.47
C PRO A 130 -2.23 11.51 4.42
N ALA A 131 -1.35 12.13 3.64
CA ALA A 131 -1.79 12.98 2.54
C ALA A 131 -2.64 12.17 1.54
N VAL A 132 -3.66 12.80 0.94
CA VAL A 132 -4.43 12.18 -0.14
C VAL A 132 -3.47 11.79 -1.26
N PRO A 133 -3.57 10.57 -1.82
CA PRO A 133 -2.71 10.16 -2.92
C PRO A 133 -2.75 11.21 -4.03
N THR A 134 -1.57 11.70 -4.39
CA THR A 134 -1.42 12.63 -5.51
C THR A 134 -1.72 11.83 -6.77
N ILE A 135 -2.92 11.99 -7.30
CA ILE A 135 -3.22 11.57 -8.65
C ILE A 135 -2.35 12.48 -9.50
N ALA A 136 -1.35 11.91 -10.18
CA ALA A 136 -0.66 12.64 -11.24
C ALA A 136 -1.77 13.11 -12.16
N GLU A 137 -2.08 14.41 -12.10
CA GLU A 137 -3.14 15.02 -12.89
C GLU A 137 -2.96 14.46 -14.28
N ALA A 138 -4.02 13.84 -14.81
CA ALA A 138 -4.01 13.27 -16.14
C ALA A 138 -3.51 14.39 -17.05
N ALA A 139 -2.22 14.36 -17.35
CA ALA A 139 -1.55 15.49 -17.97
C ALA A 139 -2.28 15.65 -19.29
N VAL A 140 -2.94 16.78 -19.49
CA VAL A 140 -3.78 17.03 -20.67
C VAL A 140 -2.93 16.66 -21.90
N GLY A 141 -3.30 15.59 -22.61
CA GLY A 141 -2.53 15.03 -23.74
C GLY A 141 -1.78 13.72 -23.49
N ARG A 142 -1.81 13.12 -22.28
CA ARG A 142 -1.31 11.76 -22.04
C ARG A 142 -2.42 10.74 -22.29
N GLN A 143 -2.10 9.66 -22.99
CA GLN A 143 -3.04 8.56 -23.24
C GLN A 143 -3.58 7.99 -21.92
N PHE A 144 -4.90 7.85 -21.83
CA PHE A 144 -5.59 7.26 -20.69
C PHE A 144 -5.14 5.81 -20.47
N ASP A 145 -4.78 5.50 -19.22
CA ASP A 145 -4.47 4.15 -18.76
C ASP A 145 -5.51 3.71 -17.72
N PRO A 146 -6.45 2.81 -18.07
CA PRO A 146 -7.47 2.31 -17.16
C PRO A 146 -6.90 1.65 -15.90
N ARG A 147 -5.72 1.02 -15.99
CA ARG A 147 -5.10 0.35 -14.83
C ARG A 147 -4.57 1.36 -13.83
N ALA A 148 -3.87 2.39 -14.31
CA ALA A 148 -3.39 3.48 -13.47
C ALA A 148 -4.56 4.23 -12.80
N ALA A 149 -5.68 4.42 -13.52
CA ALA A 149 -6.89 4.99 -12.95
C ALA A 149 -7.50 4.10 -11.86
N ALA A 150 -7.57 2.78 -12.08
CA ALA A 150 -8.05 1.82 -11.08
C ALA A 150 -7.20 1.85 -9.80
N ASP A 151 -5.87 1.83 -9.94
CA ASP A 151 -4.94 1.89 -8.80
C ASP A 151 -5.08 3.19 -8.01
N ALA A 152 -5.31 4.32 -8.69
CA ALA A 152 -5.57 5.60 -8.04
C ALA A 152 -6.89 5.59 -7.25
N ILE A 153 -7.97 5.04 -7.82
CA ILE A 153 -9.27 4.91 -7.15
C ILE A 153 -9.15 4.00 -5.91
N VAL A 154 -8.45 2.86 -6.01
CA VAL A 154 -8.20 1.97 -4.87
C VAL A 154 -7.37 2.68 -3.80
N SER A 155 -6.39 3.49 -4.19
CA SER A 155 -5.59 4.28 -3.25
C SER A 155 -6.44 5.32 -2.51
N CYS A 156 -7.37 5.99 -3.20
CA CYS A 156 -8.34 6.90 -2.59
C CYS A 156 -9.26 6.17 -1.60
N TRP A 157 -9.73 4.97 -1.94
CA TRP A 157 -10.53 4.14 -1.04
C TRP A 157 -9.77 3.79 0.25
N LEU A 158 -8.54 3.26 0.13
CA LEU A 158 -7.70 2.92 1.29
C LEU A 158 -7.35 4.15 2.13
N TRP A 159 -7.28 5.33 1.51
CA TRP A 159 -7.12 6.58 2.23
C TRP A 159 -8.36 6.91 3.08
N VAL A 160 -9.56 6.73 2.55
CA VAL A 160 -10.83 6.91 3.31
C VAL A 160 -10.89 5.94 4.49
N GLU A 161 -10.55 4.66 4.30
CA GLU A 161 -10.50 3.68 5.39
C GLU A 161 -9.54 4.12 6.51
N LYS A 162 -8.35 4.60 6.15
CA LYS A 162 -7.38 5.14 7.12
C LYS A 162 -7.90 6.40 7.82
N ALA A 163 -8.54 7.30 7.07
CA ALA A 163 -9.13 8.52 7.63
C ALA A 163 -10.30 8.21 8.59
N ALA A 164 -11.11 7.19 8.28
CA ALA A 164 -12.19 6.71 9.13
C ALA A 164 -11.63 6.05 10.40
N ALA A 165 -10.59 5.21 10.28
CA ALA A 165 -9.89 4.63 11.43
C ALA A 165 -9.31 5.72 12.36
N ALA A 166 -8.71 6.78 11.80
CA ALA A 166 -8.23 7.93 12.58
C ALA A 166 -9.36 8.75 13.26
N GLN A 167 -10.61 8.54 12.85
CA GLN A 167 -11.82 9.10 13.49
C GLN A 167 -12.49 8.12 14.46
N GLY A 168 -11.89 6.94 14.69
CA GLY A 168 -12.42 5.92 15.58
C GLY A 168 -13.41 4.96 14.92
N VAL A 169 -13.50 4.96 13.59
CA VAL A 169 -14.42 4.09 12.82
C VAL A 169 -13.63 3.21 11.85
N PRO A 170 -12.79 2.28 12.35
CA PRO A 170 -12.04 1.39 11.47
C PRO A 170 -12.98 0.39 10.78
N ARG A 171 -12.68 0.04 9.53
CA ARG A 171 -13.35 -1.05 8.83
C ARG A 171 -13.04 -2.39 9.50
N GLU A 172 -14.03 -3.25 9.64
CA GLU A 172 -13.84 -4.63 10.12
C GLU A 172 -13.58 -5.58 8.95
N ASP A 173 -12.87 -6.69 9.20
CA ASP A 173 -12.48 -7.64 8.14
C ASP A 173 -13.71 -8.27 7.44
N GLN A 174 -14.80 -8.47 8.19
CA GLN A 174 -16.08 -8.95 7.66
C GLN A 174 -16.92 -7.88 6.94
N ASP A 175 -16.61 -6.59 7.09
CA ASP A 175 -17.44 -5.53 6.51
C ASP A 175 -17.30 -5.53 4.98
N THR A 176 -18.45 -5.54 4.30
CA THR A 176 -18.50 -5.13 2.91
C THR A 176 -18.19 -3.63 2.78
N PRO A 177 -17.71 -3.16 1.60
CA PRO A 177 -17.47 -1.74 1.36
C PRO A 177 -18.70 -0.84 1.62
N THR A 178 -19.90 -1.35 1.33
CA THR A 178 -21.16 -0.64 1.55
C THR A 178 -21.47 -0.51 3.04
N GLU A 179 -21.38 -1.61 3.80
CA GLU A 179 -21.63 -1.62 5.25
C GLU A 179 -20.63 -0.71 5.99
N PHE A 180 -19.36 -0.74 5.59
CA PHE A 180 -18.34 0.15 6.13
C PHE A 180 -18.72 1.63 5.94
N LEU A 181 -19.12 2.04 4.72
CA LEU A 181 -19.48 3.43 4.46
C LEU A 181 -20.75 3.86 5.19
N GLN A 182 -21.77 3.00 5.26
CA GLN A 182 -22.99 3.27 6.02
C GLN A 182 -22.67 3.52 7.49
N ARG A 183 -21.93 2.60 8.12
CA ARG A 183 -21.50 2.74 9.51
C ARG A 183 -20.64 3.99 9.74
N TYR A 184 -19.76 4.32 8.81
CA TYR A 184 -18.96 5.55 8.86
C TYR A 184 -19.83 6.81 8.80
N LEU A 185 -20.80 6.88 7.90
CA LEU A 185 -21.72 8.01 7.76
C LEU A 185 -22.63 8.15 8.98
N ASP A 186 -23.16 7.06 9.53
CA ASP A 186 -24.00 7.07 10.72
C ASP A 186 -23.24 7.62 11.93
N GLN A 187 -22.02 7.13 12.18
CA GLN A 187 -21.20 7.58 13.30
C GLN A 187 -20.75 9.03 13.15
N THR A 188 -20.37 9.46 11.94
CA THR A 188 -19.95 10.85 11.71
C THR A 188 -21.12 11.83 11.78
N SER A 189 -22.32 11.42 11.37
CA SER A 189 -23.55 12.21 11.49
C SER A 189 -23.99 12.34 12.95
N ALA A 190 -23.97 11.24 13.70
CA ALA A 190 -24.29 11.24 15.14
C ALA A 190 -23.34 12.11 15.96
N ARG A 191 -22.06 12.17 15.58
CA ARG A 191 -21.06 13.05 16.22
C ARG A 191 -21.28 14.54 15.91
N HIS A 192 -21.94 14.87 14.79
CA HIS A 192 -22.14 16.24 14.33
C HIS A 192 -23.61 16.50 13.91
N PRO A 193 -24.55 16.46 14.87
CA PRO A 193 -25.99 16.55 14.57
C PRO A 193 -26.42 17.90 13.97
N GLY A 194 -25.64 18.97 14.16
CA GLY A 194 -25.91 20.30 13.62
C GLY A 194 -25.36 20.58 12.22
N ARG A 195 -24.83 19.58 11.50
CA ARG A 195 -24.17 19.76 10.19
C ARG A 195 -24.86 19.00 9.06
N ALA A 196 -26.19 19.14 8.96
CA ALA A 196 -27.01 18.46 7.95
C ALA A 196 -26.43 18.60 6.53
N GLU A 197 -26.14 19.82 6.07
CA GLU A 197 -25.57 20.07 4.73
C GLU A 197 -24.20 19.42 4.51
N GLU A 198 -23.39 19.25 5.56
CA GLU A 198 -22.10 18.55 5.46
C GLU A 198 -22.31 17.03 5.41
N ASN A 199 -23.24 16.51 6.20
CA ASN A 199 -23.60 15.09 6.19
C ASN A 199 -24.19 14.69 4.82
N ASP A 200 -25.05 15.52 4.23
CA ASP A 200 -25.60 15.30 2.88
C ASP A 200 -24.50 15.25 1.82
N ARG A 201 -23.52 16.17 1.88
CA ARG A 201 -22.36 16.15 0.99
C ARG A 201 -21.50 14.91 1.17
N ARG A 202 -21.31 14.42 2.40
CA ARG A 202 -20.58 13.17 2.65
C ARG A 202 -21.35 11.96 2.11
N THR A 203 -22.67 11.93 2.28
CA THR A 203 -23.53 10.87 1.71
C THR A 203 -23.44 10.85 0.19
N ALA A 204 -23.50 12.02 -0.45
CA ALA A 204 -23.32 12.14 -1.90
C ALA A 204 -21.91 11.69 -2.35
N ALA A 205 -20.87 12.05 -1.59
CA ALA A 205 -19.50 11.62 -1.88
C ALA A 205 -19.31 10.10 -1.72
N ALA A 206 -19.91 9.48 -0.70
CA ALA A 206 -19.92 8.02 -0.53
C ALA A 206 -20.62 7.32 -1.69
N ALA A 207 -21.79 7.84 -2.11
CA ALA A 207 -22.55 7.33 -3.24
C ALA A 207 -21.79 7.45 -4.57
N ALA A 208 -20.92 8.46 -4.72
CA ALA A 208 -20.06 8.61 -5.89
C ALA A 208 -18.82 7.67 -5.84
N LEU A 209 -18.18 7.53 -4.69
CA LEU A 209 -16.94 6.75 -4.54
C LEU A 209 -17.16 5.25 -4.64
N LEU A 210 -18.23 4.73 -4.02
CA LEU A 210 -18.52 3.30 -3.96
C LEU A 210 -18.58 2.61 -5.34
N PRO A 211 -19.35 3.10 -6.33
CA PRO A 211 -19.39 2.48 -7.65
C PRO A 211 -18.07 2.60 -8.40
N LEU A 212 -17.32 3.69 -8.23
CA LEU A 212 -15.99 3.85 -8.84
C LEU A 212 -15.02 2.79 -8.30
N TYR A 213 -15.04 2.55 -6.99
CA TYR A 213 -14.22 1.51 -6.36
C TYR A 213 -14.60 0.10 -6.83
N GLN A 214 -15.90 -0.21 -6.93
CA GLN A 214 -16.37 -1.49 -7.44
C GLN A 214 -15.91 -1.72 -8.90
N ARG A 215 -16.05 -0.71 -9.77
CA ARG A 215 -15.54 -0.78 -11.15
C ARG A 215 -14.02 -0.94 -11.20
N ALA A 216 -13.28 -0.18 -10.40
CA ALA A 216 -11.82 -0.32 -10.34
C ALA A 216 -11.36 -1.75 -10.00
N ARG A 217 -12.14 -2.49 -9.21
CA ARG A 217 -11.83 -3.88 -8.86
C ARG A 217 -12.33 -4.93 -9.85
N PHE A 218 -13.52 -4.74 -10.42
CA PHE A 218 -14.20 -5.80 -11.16
C PHE A 218 -14.42 -5.48 -12.65
N ASP A 219 -14.36 -4.21 -13.05
CA ASP A 219 -14.64 -3.76 -14.41
C ASP A 219 -13.81 -2.51 -14.77
N GLN A 220 -12.51 -2.71 -14.95
CA GLN A 220 -11.57 -1.63 -15.26
C GLN A 220 -11.80 -1.02 -16.65
N ALA A 221 -12.38 -1.79 -17.59
CA ALA A 221 -12.65 -1.34 -18.95
C ALA A 221 -13.72 -0.25 -19.01
N ALA A 222 -14.63 -0.20 -18.04
CA ALA A 222 -15.67 0.82 -17.92
C ALA A 222 -15.20 2.11 -17.22
N LEU A 223 -13.91 2.24 -16.86
CA LEU A 223 -13.39 3.45 -16.24
C LEU A 223 -13.19 4.57 -17.27
N THR A 224 -13.54 5.79 -16.88
CA THR A 224 -13.34 7.00 -17.68
C THR A 224 -12.08 7.75 -17.25
N GLU A 225 -11.61 8.66 -18.10
CA GLU A 225 -10.44 9.51 -17.83
C GLU A 225 -10.59 10.37 -16.55
N THR A 226 -11.83 10.73 -16.22
CA THR A 226 -12.17 11.56 -15.06
C THR A 226 -12.41 10.76 -13.78
N ALA A 227 -12.52 9.43 -13.85
CA ALA A 227 -12.92 8.58 -12.73
C ALA A 227 -11.98 8.71 -11.52
N ALA A 228 -10.67 8.79 -11.77
CA ALA A 228 -9.68 8.94 -10.71
C ALA A 228 -9.83 10.29 -9.98
N LEU A 229 -10.03 11.39 -10.72
CA LEU A 229 -10.26 12.72 -10.14
C LEU A 229 -11.55 12.75 -9.32
N GLN A 230 -12.64 12.18 -9.84
CA GLN A 230 -13.91 12.06 -9.12
C GLN A 230 -13.76 11.28 -7.81
N ALA A 231 -13.00 10.17 -7.83
CA ALA A 231 -12.73 9.39 -6.62
C ALA A 231 -11.91 10.18 -5.60
N ARG A 232 -10.94 10.99 -6.04
CA ARG A 232 -10.16 11.87 -5.15
C ARG A 232 -11.03 12.94 -4.50
N ASP A 233 -11.89 13.60 -5.25
CA ASP A 233 -12.77 14.66 -4.73
C ASP A 233 -13.78 14.09 -3.73
N ALA A 234 -14.35 12.91 -4.04
CA ALA A 234 -15.21 12.18 -3.14
C ALA A 234 -14.46 11.76 -1.85
N ALA A 235 -13.25 11.21 -1.98
CA ALA A 235 -12.42 10.84 -0.84
C ALA A 235 -12.11 12.06 0.04
N LEU A 236 -11.68 13.18 -0.54
CA LEU A 236 -11.41 14.43 0.18
C LEU A 236 -12.63 14.91 0.98
N THR A 237 -13.82 14.85 0.36
CA THR A 237 -15.08 15.22 1.02
C THR A 237 -15.38 14.31 2.21
N LEU A 238 -15.13 13.00 2.09
CA LEU A 238 -15.31 12.04 3.17
C LEU A 238 -14.31 12.20 4.31
N GLY A 239 -13.06 12.59 4.03
CA GLY A 239 -12.01 12.71 5.04
C GLY A 239 -11.81 14.11 5.65
N ALA A 240 -12.52 15.14 5.17
CA ALA A 240 -12.35 16.53 5.63
C ALA A 240 -12.78 16.82 7.09
N GLY A 241 -13.33 15.84 7.81
CA GLY A 241 -13.88 16.03 9.16
C GLY A 241 -12.91 16.50 10.25
N LYS A 242 -11.57 16.40 10.05
CA LYS A 242 -10.56 16.74 11.08
C LYS A 242 -9.60 17.89 10.74
N THR A 243 -9.47 18.31 9.48
CA THR A 243 -8.38 19.23 9.09
C THR A 243 -8.64 20.69 9.49
N ARG A 244 -9.90 21.09 9.70
CA ARG A 244 -10.25 22.51 9.89
C ARG A 244 -10.15 23.02 11.32
N GLY A 245 -10.18 22.13 12.34
CA GLY A 245 -10.20 22.54 13.75
C GLY A 245 -8.91 23.18 14.27
N ARG A 246 -7.73 22.86 13.71
CA ARG A 246 -6.45 23.31 14.28
C ARG A 246 -5.87 24.59 13.67
N ALA A 247 -6.23 24.92 12.42
CA ALA A 247 -5.73 26.14 11.79
C ALA A 247 -6.46 27.40 12.31
N ALA A 248 -7.70 27.25 12.78
CA ALA A 248 -8.48 28.35 13.36
C ALA A 248 -8.10 28.62 14.83
N ASP A 249 -7.91 27.59 15.66
CA ASP A 249 -7.60 27.77 17.09
C ASP A 249 -6.18 28.31 17.38
N VAL A 250 -5.25 28.25 16.42
CA VAL A 250 -3.90 28.84 16.60
C VAL A 250 -3.89 30.35 16.31
N ASN A 251 -4.95 30.90 15.70
CA ASN A 251 -4.94 32.28 15.19
C ASN A 251 -6.04 33.19 15.79
N THR A 252 -6.66 32.81 16.90
CA THR A 252 -7.73 33.62 17.51
C THR A 252 -7.62 33.62 19.03
N ASP A 253 -6.50 34.13 19.54
CA ASP A 253 -6.47 34.77 20.86
C ASP A 253 -6.36 36.29 20.64
N PRO A 254 -7.49 37.00 20.41
CA PRO A 254 -7.51 38.44 20.28
C PRO A 254 -7.22 39.18 21.59
N ASP A 255 -7.19 38.46 22.72
CA ASP A 255 -6.88 38.98 24.06
C ASP A 255 -5.44 38.70 24.50
N ARG A 256 -4.61 38.06 23.65
CA ARG A 256 -3.18 37.99 23.93
C ARG A 256 -2.64 39.42 23.90
N PRO A 257 -2.26 40.01 25.05
CA PRO A 257 -1.75 41.37 25.05
C PRO A 257 -0.54 41.39 24.15
N ALA A 258 -0.50 42.36 23.23
CA ALA A 258 0.64 42.59 22.35
C ALA A 258 1.92 42.46 23.19
N PRO A 259 2.93 41.69 22.74
CA PRO A 259 4.19 41.59 23.46
C PRO A 259 4.66 43.02 23.67
N GLN A 260 4.62 43.48 24.92
CA GLN A 260 5.11 44.79 25.29
C GLN A 260 6.52 44.85 24.75
N GLU A 261 6.72 45.73 23.77
CA GLU A 261 8.04 46.18 23.36
C GLU A 261 8.74 46.62 24.64
N GLN A 262 9.55 45.72 25.19
CA GLN A 262 10.53 46.05 26.20
C GLN A 262 11.49 47.00 25.51
N SER A 263 11.11 48.26 25.57
CA SER A 263 11.87 49.44 25.25
C SER A 263 13.08 49.42 26.17
N SER A 264 14.07 48.63 25.78
CA SER A 264 15.40 48.66 26.35
C SER A 264 16.06 49.92 25.81
N THR A 265 15.73 51.04 26.44
CA THR A 265 16.52 52.26 26.40
C THR A 265 17.92 51.92 26.91
N SER A 266 18.79 51.52 25.98
CA SER A 266 20.21 51.38 26.23
C SER A 266 20.78 52.79 26.38
N THR A 267 20.80 53.23 27.63
CA THR A 267 21.44 54.45 28.11
C THR A 267 22.91 54.46 27.74
N THR A 268 23.27 55.43 26.90
CA THR A 268 24.61 55.96 26.67
C THR A 268 25.32 56.21 28.00
N ALA A 269 26.41 55.48 28.26
CA ALA A 269 27.39 55.81 29.30
C ALA A 269 28.78 55.92 28.65
N THR A 270 29.21 57.17 28.56
CA THR A 270 30.45 57.65 27.97
C THR A 270 31.61 57.59 28.99
N GLY A 271 32.70 56.91 28.60
CA GLY A 271 34.09 57.18 29.01
C GLY A 271 34.64 56.43 30.26
N PRO A 272 35.96 56.50 30.56
CA PRO A 272 37.11 56.74 29.67
C PRO A 272 38.31 55.76 29.91
N THR A 273 39.22 55.70 28.93
CA THR A 273 40.70 55.53 29.03
C THR A 273 41.35 54.60 30.07
N GLY A 274 42.17 53.66 29.58
CA GLY A 274 43.31 53.06 30.31
C GLY A 274 43.83 51.80 29.59
N ARG A 275 44.77 51.89 28.64
CA ARG A 275 46.25 51.94 28.78
C ARG A 275 46.86 50.70 29.48
N ARG A 276 47.81 50.06 28.78
CA ARG A 276 48.96 49.26 29.29
C ARG A 276 48.62 47.80 29.70
N GLY A 277 49.38 46.75 29.42
CA GLY A 277 50.66 46.49 28.76
C GLY A 277 50.76 44.96 28.53
N THR A 278 51.42 44.51 27.46
CA THR A 278 52.69 43.76 27.46
C THR A 278 52.76 42.45 28.28
N ARG A 279 53.51 41.49 27.71
CA ARG A 279 54.17 40.30 28.33
C ARG A 279 53.27 39.04 28.30
N GLY A 280 53.59 37.95 27.60
CA GLY A 280 54.87 37.38 27.22
C GLY A 280 55.05 36.06 27.98
N GLY A 281 55.47 35.00 27.29
CA GLY A 281 56.16 33.87 27.92
C GLY A 281 55.53 32.49 27.77
N HIS A 282 56.15 31.70 26.89
CA HIS A 282 56.53 30.30 27.04
C HIS A 282 56.05 29.54 28.29
N ARG A 283 55.48 28.35 28.05
CA ARG A 283 56.15 27.07 28.32
C ARG A 283 55.53 25.95 27.49
#